data_AF-A0AA35T3S9-F1
#
_entry.id   AF-A0AA35T3S9-F1
#
_cell.length_a   1.000
_cell.length_b   1.000
_cell.length_c   1.000
_cell.angle_alpha   90.00
_cell.angle_beta   90.00
_cell.angle_gamma   90.00
#
_symmetry.space_group_name_H-M   'P 1'
#
loop_
_entity.id
_entity.type
_entity.pdbx_description
1 polymer ?
#
loop_
_entity_poly.entity_id
_entity_poly.type
_entity_poly.pdbx_seq_one_letter_code
_entity_poly.pdbx_strand_id
1 'polypeptide(L)'
;MQGQRQSELTAEVELLPTTDTSKTKQTARVPISMNFEVPFACSGLKVRYLKVFEPKLNYSDHDVVKWVRYISKSGLYETRSHSNY
;
A
#
# COMPACT_ATOMS: atom_id res chain seq x y z
N MET A 1 9.70 -9.39 -6.08
CA MET A 1 8.24 -9.18 -6.04
C MET A 1 7.78 -8.85 -7.46
N GLN A 2 6.97 -9.70 -8.08
CA GLN A 2 6.48 -9.47 -9.44
C GLN A 2 5.08 -8.87 -9.37
N GLY A 3 4.86 -7.76 -10.07
CA GLY A 3 3.51 -7.22 -10.31
C GLY A 3 2.75 -8.10 -11.30
N GLN A 4 1.53 -7.69 -11.66
CA GLN A 4 0.68 -8.40 -12.64
C GLN A 4 0.43 -9.87 -12.27
N ARG A 5 0.15 -10.11 -10.99
CA ARG A 5 -0.24 -11.43 -10.48
C ARG A 5 -1.60 -11.33 -9.82
N GLN A 6 -2.34 -12.42 -9.88
CA GLN A 6 -3.61 -12.60 -9.20
C GLN A 6 -3.46 -13.71 -8.16
N SER A 7 -3.98 -13.44 -6.97
CA SER A 7 -4.08 -14.41 -5.87
C SER A 7 -5.50 -14.34 -5.32
N GLU A 8 -6.07 -15.49 -4.98
CA GLU A 8 -7.44 -15.61 -4.47
C GLU A 8 -7.42 -16.32 -3.10
N LEU A 9 -8.36 -15.95 -2.23
CA LEU A 9 -8.57 -16.55 -0.91
C LEU A 9 -10.05 -16.88 -0.75
N THR A 10 -10.37 -18.17 -0.55
CA THR A 10 -11.72 -18.65 -0.28
C THR A 10 -11.83 -19.02 1.20
N ALA A 11 -12.92 -18.60 1.86
CA ALA A 11 -13.20 -18.91 3.26
C ALA A 11 -14.68 -19.21 3.45
N GLU A 12 -14.97 -20.22 4.28
CA GLU A 12 -16.32 -20.59 4.70
C GLU A 12 -16.49 -20.26 6.19
N VAL A 13 -17.61 -19.65 6.54
CA VAL A 13 -17.93 -19.26 7.93
C VAL A 13 -19.28 -19.84 8.29
N GLU A 14 -19.29 -20.84 9.17
CA GLU A 14 -20.51 -21.38 9.74
C GLU A 14 -20.99 -20.48 10.89
N LEU A 15 -22.27 -20.12 10.88
CA LEU A 15 -22.87 -19.20 11.85
C LEU A 15 -23.78 -19.98 12.81
N LEU A 16 -23.66 -19.71 14.10
CA LEU A 16 -24.59 -20.23 15.11
C LEU A 16 -25.92 -19.45 15.09
N PRO A 17 -27.05 -20.08 15.43
CA PRO A 17 -28.32 -19.38 15.57
C PRO A 17 -28.23 -18.31 16.66
N THR A 18 -28.55 -17.06 16.32
CA THR A 18 -28.55 -15.93 17.25
C THR A 18 -29.98 -15.43 17.45
N THR A 19 -30.38 -15.23 18.71
CA THR A 19 -31.71 -14.74 19.11
C THR A 19 -31.88 -13.23 18.94
N ASP A 20 -30.80 -12.50 18.66
CA ASP A 20 -30.80 -11.06 18.38
C ASP A 20 -31.19 -10.80 16.92
N THR A 21 -32.49 -10.62 16.66
CA THR A 21 -33.03 -10.22 15.35
C THR A 21 -32.61 -8.79 14.94
N SER A 22 -31.99 -8.04 15.84
CA SER A 22 -31.37 -6.73 15.60
C SER A 22 -29.94 -6.82 15.06
N LYS A 23 -29.25 -7.96 15.25
CA LYS A 23 -27.89 -8.22 14.73
C LYS A 23 -27.87 -8.95 13.39
N THR A 24 -29.00 -9.55 12.99
CA THR A 24 -29.17 -10.15 11.65
C THR A 24 -29.37 -9.11 10.56
N LYS A 25 -29.75 -7.87 10.91
CA LYS A 25 -29.59 -6.71 10.04
C LYS A 25 -28.12 -6.28 10.06
N GLN A 26 -27.36 -6.72 9.06
CA GLN A 26 -26.10 -6.08 8.69
C GLN A 26 -25.16 -5.88 9.88
N THR A 27 -24.47 -6.93 10.34
CA THR A 27 -23.11 -6.70 10.86
C THR A 27 -22.42 -5.82 9.83
N ALA A 28 -22.23 -4.54 10.15
CA ALA A 28 -21.68 -3.57 9.21
C ALA A 28 -20.36 -4.17 8.73
N ARG A 29 -20.34 -4.69 7.49
CA ARG A 29 -19.21 -5.46 7.01
C ARG A 29 -18.01 -4.54 7.05
N VAL A 30 -17.13 -4.78 8.01
CA VAL A 30 -15.93 -3.98 8.21
C VAL A 30 -15.12 -4.06 6.92
N PRO A 31 -14.56 -2.95 6.43
CA PRO A 31 -13.73 -2.99 5.24
C PRO A 31 -12.59 -4.00 5.38
N ILE A 32 -12.24 -4.66 4.29
CA ILE A 32 -11.03 -5.49 4.23
C ILE A 32 -9.84 -4.52 4.09
N SER A 33 -8.94 -4.53 5.07
CA SER A 33 -7.73 -3.72 5.06
C SER A 33 -6.55 -4.48 4.44
N MET A 34 -5.66 -3.75 3.76
CA MET A 34 -4.45 -4.34 3.15
C MET A 34 -3.19 -3.63 3.64
N ASN A 35 -2.19 -4.43 4.04
CA ASN A 35 -0.86 -3.95 4.35
C ASN A 35 0.15 -4.42 3.30
N PHE A 36 0.93 -3.49 2.73
CA PHE A 36 1.96 -3.81 1.74
C PHE A 36 3.10 -2.78 1.73
N GLU A 37 4.25 -3.19 1.18
CA GLU A 37 5.38 -2.32 0.88
C GLU A 37 5.83 -2.55 -0.57
N VAL A 38 6.07 -1.46 -1.30
CA VAL A 38 6.51 -1.53 -2.71
C VAL A 38 7.75 -0.66 -2.97
N PRO A 39 8.68 -1.10 -3.84
CA PRO A 39 9.94 -0.41 -4.11
C PRO A 39 9.81 0.68 -5.18
N PHE A 40 8.72 1.43 -5.18
CA PHE A 40 8.46 2.56 -6.08
C PHE A 40 7.57 3.60 -5.39
N ALA A 41 7.55 4.85 -5.88
CA ALA A 41 6.67 5.88 -5.38
C ALA A 41 5.24 5.71 -5.92
N CYS A 42 4.25 5.49 -5.05
CA CYS A 42 2.85 5.36 -5.47
C CYS A 42 2.28 6.64 -6.11
N SER A 43 2.84 7.81 -5.78
CA SER A 43 2.49 9.10 -6.38
C SER A 43 3.02 9.29 -7.81
N GLY A 44 3.84 8.36 -8.31
CA GLY A 44 4.55 8.52 -9.58
C GLY A 44 5.77 9.44 -9.52
N LEU A 45 6.13 9.97 -8.34
CA LEU A 45 7.30 10.81 -8.16
C LEU A 45 8.58 10.08 -8.56
N LYS A 46 9.40 10.74 -9.39
CA LYS A 46 10.72 10.26 -9.79
C LYS A 46 11.74 11.38 -9.60
N VAL A 47 12.73 11.14 -8.74
CA VAL A 47 13.93 11.99 -8.62
C VAL A 47 14.64 12.00 -9.97
N ARG A 48 14.82 13.18 -10.56
CA ARG A 48 15.49 13.36 -11.85
C ARG A 48 16.96 13.70 -11.70
N TYR A 49 17.28 14.59 -10.77
CA TYR A 49 18.64 15.04 -10.50
C TYR A 49 18.80 15.45 -9.04
N LEU A 50 20.01 15.26 -8.52
CA LEU A 50 20.50 15.84 -7.28
C LEU A 50 21.82 16.53 -7.65
N LYS A 51 21.80 17.86 -7.77
CA LYS A 51 22.98 18.65 -8.14
C LYS A 51 23.70 19.10 -6.87
N VAL A 52 25.01 18.89 -6.81
CA VAL A 52 25.89 19.28 -5.72
C VAL A 52 26.85 20.35 -6.22
N PHE A 53 26.91 21.48 -5.52
CA PHE A 53 27.80 22.59 -5.84
C PHE A 53 28.67 22.89 -4.63
N GLU A 54 29.97 22.64 -4.76
CA GLU A 54 30.96 22.97 -3.72
C GLU A 54 32.09 23.80 -4.35
N PRO A 55 31.99 25.14 -4.31
CA PRO A 55 32.94 26.01 -4.99
C PRO A 55 34.29 26.12 -4.27
N LYS A 56 34.42 25.67 -3.01
CA LYS A 56 35.64 25.86 -2.20
C LYS A 56 36.55 24.65 -2.17
N LEU A 57 36.03 23.45 -2.43
CA LEU A 57 36.78 22.20 -2.40
C LEU A 57 37.00 21.67 -3.82
N ASN A 58 38.06 20.88 -4.01
CA ASN A 58 38.46 20.38 -5.33
C ASN A 58 37.69 19.12 -5.75
N TYR A 59 36.36 19.13 -5.64
CA TYR A 59 35.50 18.09 -6.18
C TYR A 59 34.25 18.71 -6.82
N SER A 60 33.70 18.03 -7.81
CA SER A 60 32.58 18.44 -8.63
C SER A 60 31.36 17.54 -8.41
N ASP A 61 30.22 17.89 -9.00
CA ASP A 61 29.01 17.07 -9.00
C ASP A 61 29.22 15.65 -9.53
N HIS A 62 30.21 15.46 -10.42
CA HIS A 62 30.57 14.18 -11.04
C HIS A 62 31.33 13.25 -10.10
N ASP A 63 32.01 13.80 -9.09
CA ASP A 63 32.79 13.04 -8.12
C ASP A 63 31.90 12.46 -7.01
N VAL A 64 30.62 12.85 -6.98
CA VAL A 64 29.67 12.46 -5.95
C VAL A 64 28.91 11.18 -6.34
N VAL A 65 29.02 10.15 -5.51
CA VAL A 65 28.17 8.96 -5.59
C VAL A 65 26.79 9.26 -4.99
N LYS A 66 25.72 9.04 -5.76
CA LYS A 66 24.34 9.40 -5.41
C LYS A 66 23.47 8.16 -5.33
N TRP A 67 22.67 8.06 -4.27
CA TRP A 67 21.77 6.92 -4.04
C TRP A 67 20.32 7.39 -3.89
N VAL A 68 19.39 6.61 -4.43
CA VAL A 68 17.94 6.83 -4.24
C VAL A 68 17.29 5.49 -3.92
N ARG A 69 16.41 5.49 -2.93
CA ARG A 69 15.52 4.36 -2.62
C ARG A 69 14.10 4.86 -2.50
N TYR A 70 13.17 4.17 -3.16
CA TYR A 70 11.75 4.37 -2.98
C TYR A 70 11.20 3.28 -2.07
N ILE A 71 10.46 3.68 -1.04
CA ILE A 71 9.73 2.78 -0.15
C ILE A 71 8.35 3.39 0.02
N SER A 72 7.33 2.80 -0.60
CA SER A 72 5.94 3.16 -0.33
C SER A 72 5.31 2.08 0.52
N LYS A 73 4.78 2.47 1.67
CA LYS A 73 3.99 1.61 2.55
C LYS A 73 2.51 1.95 2.40
N SER A 74 1.66 0.95 2.55
CA SER A 74 0.22 1.16 2.65
C SER A 74 -0.12 2.09 3.82
N GLY A 75 -1.00 3.06 3.57
CA GLY A 75 -1.72 3.79 4.61
C GLY A 75 -3.04 3.09 4.91
N LEU A 76 -4.12 3.86 5.04
CA LEU A 76 -5.48 3.33 5.09
C LEU A 76 -5.90 2.81 3.70
N TYR A 77 -5.64 1.53 3.43
CA TYR A 77 -6.04 0.87 2.19
C TYR A 77 -7.18 -0.12 2.48
N GLU A 78 -8.41 0.33 2.26
CA GLU A 78 -9.62 -0.39 2.65
C GLU A 78 -10.52 -0.66 1.44
N THR A 79 -11.02 -1.89 1.35
CA THR A 79 -12.03 -2.27 0.37
C THR A 79 -13.33 -2.63 1.09
N ARG A 80 -14.41 -1.91 0.78
CA ARG A 80 -15.75 -2.19 1.33
C ARG A 80 -16.45 -3.22 0.47
N SER A 81 -17.00 -4.25 1.08
CA SER A 81 -17.87 -5.20 0.39
C SER A 81 -19.31 -4.69 0.44
N HIS A 82 -19.96 -4.58 -0.73
CA HIS A 82 -21.39 -4.37 -0.79
C HIS A 82 -22.13 -5.68 -0.50
N SER A 83 -23.18 -5.62 0.32
CA SER A 83 -24.15 -6.71 0.45
C SER A 83 -25.28 -6.43 -0.55
N ASN A 84 -25.51 -7.34 -1.50
CA ASN A 84 -26.64 -7.29 -2.43
C ASN A 84 -27.91 -7.94 -1.85
N TYR A 85 -28.01 -8.01 -0.53
CA TYR A 85 -29.19 -8.47 0.20
C TYR A 85 -29.69 -7.35 1.10
#